data_AF-A0A2A9G0K7-F1
#
_entry.id   AF-A0A2A9G0K7-F1
#
_cell.length_a   1.000
_cell.length_b   1.000
_cell.length_c   1.000
_cell.angle_alpha   90.00
_cell.angle_beta   90.00
_cell.angle_gamma   90.00
#
_symmetry.space_group_name_H-M   'P 1'
#
loop_
_entity.id
_entity.type
_entity.pdbx_description
1 polymer ?
#
loop_
_entity_poly.entity_id
_entity_poly.type
_entity_poly.pdbx_seq_one_letter_code
_entity_poly.pdbx_strand_id
1 'polypeptide(L)'
;MRAIIVDSKGPERLRLAEVPEPVPAPHEALVRVSAASLNYGEVVHAYGRQDNGLPAPPDGLVLGADAAGVVVRAAADGSGPAVGTPVVSMGASGGWAELRAVSTATLGVAPVDADPGALSTIPVAGLSALRGLKRIGNILGKRILVTGASGGVGRYAIQLARIAGAEVVASARSLDRYGADLRALGATELVGSPAEISTTVDGVLDQVGGQQLVDAFRALAPHGTLVSVGHSSGEPETFPFGALFGDAGRHDRAIVSFFLGAQSDFEADLTWLAAQVGAGTLDPGIVWRDDWANASEAFTALLDRRLGGKAVIEIR
;
A
#
# COMPACT_ATOMS: atom_id res chain seq x y z
N MET A 1 -21.27 -17.55 -2.36
CA MET A 1 -21.03 -16.20 -1.80
C MET A 1 -21.05 -15.16 -2.91
N ARG A 2 -21.30 -13.90 -2.57
CA ARG A 2 -21.12 -12.76 -3.48
C ARG A 2 -19.65 -12.34 -3.54
N ALA A 3 -19.22 -11.87 -4.71
CA ALA A 3 -17.89 -11.31 -4.93
C ALA A 3 -17.88 -10.35 -6.13
N ILE A 4 -16.96 -9.38 -6.15
CA ILE A 4 -16.62 -8.63 -7.36
C ILE A 4 -15.65 -9.47 -8.18
N ILE A 5 -16.04 -9.80 -9.41
CA ILE A 5 -15.23 -10.59 -10.34
C ILE A 5 -14.81 -9.77 -11.56
N VAL A 6 -13.72 -10.19 -12.19
CA VAL A 6 -13.36 -9.79 -13.55
C VAL A 6 -14.33 -10.45 -14.54
N ASP A 7 -14.96 -9.63 -15.38
CA ASP A 7 -15.78 -10.08 -16.50
C ASP A 7 -15.30 -9.40 -17.79
N SER A 8 -14.42 -10.05 -18.55
CA SER A 8 -13.88 -9.47 -19.78
C SER A 8 -14.86 -9.46 -20.95
N LYS A 9 -15.99 -10.17 -20.84
CA LYS A 9 -17.01 -10.33 -21.89
C LYS A 9 -18.28 -9.55 -21.61
N GLY A 10 -18.47 -9.13 -20.36
CA GLY A 10 -19.60 -8.34 -19.91
C GLY A 10 -19.52 -6.86 -20.28
N PRO A 11 -20.61 -6.10 -20.07
CA PRO A 11 -20.65 -4.66 -20.31
C PRO A 11 -19.77 -3.88 -19.32
N GLU A 12 -19.56 -4.44 -18.12
CA GLU A 12 -18.68 -3.89 -17.10
C GLU A 12 -17.53 -4.86 -16.85
N ARG A 13 -16.31 -4.32 -16.76
CA ARG A 13 -15.09 -5.12 -16.56
C ARG A 13 -15.00 -5.76 -15.18
N LEU A 14 -15.60 -5.11 -14.18
CA LEU A 14 -15.72 -5.58 -12.81
C LEU A 14 -17.19 -5.55 -12.45
N ARG A 15 -17.74 -6.67 -11.97
CA ARG A 15 -19.13 -6.75 -11.55
C ARG A 15 -19.33 -7.64 -10.34
N LEU A 16 -20.39 -7.37 -9.59
CA LEU A 16 -20.84 -8.25 -8.52
C LEU A 16 -21.45 -9.54 -9.11
N ALA A 17 -21.10 -10.68 -8.55
CA ALA A 17 -21.57 -11.99 -9.00
C ALA A 17 -21.67 -12.98 -7.82
N GLU A 18 -22.47 -14.03 -8.00
CA GLU A 18 -22.38 -15.22 -7.14
C GLU A 18 -21.25 -16.14 -7.62
N VAL A 19 -20.42 -16.58 -6.68
CA VAL A 19 -19.31 -17.50 -6.89
C VAL A 19 -19.29 -18.58 -5.79
N PRO A 20 -18.66 -19.75 -6.03
CA PRO A 20 -18.42 -20.73 -4.99
C PRO A 20 -17.65 -20.15 -3.80
N GLU A 21 -17.92 -20.64 -2.59
CA GLU A 21 -17.12 -20.29 -1.42
C GLU A 21 -15.69 -20.85 -1.54
N PRO A 22 -14.66 -20.14 -1.04
CA PRO A 22 -13.31 -20.64 -1.09
C PRO A 22 -13.11 -21.79 -0.11
N VAL A 23 -12.34 -22.80 -0.53
CA VAL A 23 -11.95 -23.94 0.29
C VAL A 23 -10.53 -23.71 0.78
N PRO A 24 -10.31 -23.41 2.08
CA PRO A 24 -8.99 -23.13 2.62
C PRO A 24 -8.13 -24.38 2.63
N ALA A 25 -6.86 -24.20 2.27
CA ALA A 25 -5.81 -25.19 2.51
C ALA A 25 -5.55 -25.34 4.03
N PRO A 26 -4.80 -26.39 4.46
CA PRO A 26 -4.57 -26.62 5.89
C PRO A 26 -3.95 -25.45 6.67
N HIS A 27 -3.13 -24.63 6.02
CA HIS A 27 -2.45 -23.46 6.60
C HIS A 27 -3.22 -22.15 6.43
N GLU A 28 -4.45 -22.21 5.89
CA GLU A 28 -5.28 -21.04 5.63
C GLU A 28 -6.46 -20.98 6.60
N ALA A 29 -6.74 -19.77 7.08
CA ALA A 29 -7.98 -19.47 7.78
C ALA A 29 -9.05 -19.00 6.78
N LEU A 30 -10.32 -19.29 7.06
CA LEU A 30 -11.44 -18.65 6.37
C LEU A 30 -11.87 -17.42 7.15
N VAL A 31 -11.82 -16.26 6.50
CA VAL A 31 -12.20 -14.96 7.04
C VAL A 31 -13.50 -14.51 6.38
N ARG A 32 -14.47 -14.09 7.20
CA ARG A 32 -15.61 -13.31 6.73
C ARG A 32 -15.19 -11.86 6.62
N VAL A 33 -15.13 -11.36 5.40
CA VAL A 33 -14.66 -10.01 5.11
C VAL A 33 -15.74 -9.00 5.48
N SER A 34 -15.35 -7.93 6.17
CA SER A 34 -16.24 -6.82 6.52
C SER A 34 -15.94 -5.58 5.68
N ALA A 35 -14.66 -5.37 5.34
CA ALA A 35 -14.24 -4.30 4.46
C ALA A 35 -12.98 -4.69 3.69
N ALA A 36 -12.82 -4.12 2.50
CA ALA A 36 -11.61 -4.23 1.71
C ALA A 36 -11.18 -2.86 1.23
N SER A 37 -9.87 -2.62 1.16
CA SER A 37 -9.36 -1.42 0.54
C SER A 37 -8.98 -1.68 -0.91
N LEU A 38 -9.20 -0.68 -1.75
CA LEU A 38 -8.81 -0.70 -3.14
C LEU A 38 -7.37 -0.21 -3.29
N ASN A 39 -6.61 -0.88 -4.16
CA ASN A 39 -5.27 -0.46 -4.56
C ASN A 39 -5.23 -0.17 -6.06
N TYR A 40 -4.53 0.89 -6.45
CA TYR A 40 -4.40 1.31 -7.85
C TYR A 40 -3.93 0.17 -8.77
N GLY A 41 -2.91 -0.58 -8.36
CA GLY A 41 -2.35 -1.68 -9.16
C GLY A 41 -3.35 -2.79 -9.48
N GLU A 42 -4.25 -3.12 -8.54
CA GLU A 42 -5.28 -4.14 -8.72
C GLU A 42 -6.38 -3.68 -9.67
N VAL A 43 -6.78 -2.41 -9.58
CA VAL A 43 -7.76 -1.82 -10.51
C VAL A 43 -7.16 -1.72 -11.91
N VAL A 44 -5.93 -1.26 -12.06
CA VAL A 44 -5.21 -1.24 -13.34
C VAL A 44 -5.13 -2.63 -13.97
N HIS A 45 -4.75 -3.64 -13.17
CA HIS A 45 -4.70 -5.03 -13.60
C HIS A 45 -6.07 -5.54 -14.03
N ALA A 46 -7.13 -5.26 -13.24
CA ALA A 46 -8.50 -5.61 -13.57
C ALA A 46 -8.90 -5.13 -14.97
N TYR A 47 -8.58 -3.87 -15.29
CA TYR A 47 -8.89 -3.24 -16.57
C TYR A 47 -7.91 -3.59 -17.70
N GLY A 48 -6.94 -4.47 -17.44
CA GLY A 48 -6.01 -4.98 -18.46
C GLY A 48 -5.09 -3.91 -19.06
N ARG A 49 -4.86 -2.80 -18.33
CA ARG A 49 -3.87 -1.81 -18.74
C ARG A 49 -2.48 -2.41 -18.49
N GLN A 50 -1.67 -2.48 -19.55
CA GLN A 50 -0.37 -3.15 -19.56
C GLN A 50 0.77 -2.32 -18.91
N ASP A 51 0.45 -1.15 -18.36
CA ASP A 51 1.38 -0.24 -17.69
C ASP A 51 2.01 -0.83 -16.41
N ASN A 52 1.51 -1.98 -15.93
CA ASN A 52 2.06 -2.67 -14.76
C ASN A 52 2.86 -3.96 -15.08
N GLY A 53 2.97 -4.36 -16.35
CA GLY A 53 3.71 -5.56 -16.76
C GLY A 53 3.12 -6.90 -16.31
N LEU A 54 1.91 -6.92 -15.75
CA LEU A 54 1.22 -8.15 -15.34
C LEU A 54 0.46 -8.77 -16.53
N PRO A 55 0.33 -10.11 -16.59
CA PRO A 55 -0.56 -10.76 -17.55
C PRO A 55 -2.01 -10.28 -17.33
N ALA A 56 -2.87 -10.41 -18.35
CA ALA A 56 -4.28 -10.09 -18.18
C ALA A 56 -4.91 -11.02 -17.12
N PRO A 57 -5.78 -10.50 -16.23
CA PRO A 57 -6.49 -11.33 -15.27
C PRO A 57 -7.42 -12.31 -15.99
N PRO A 58 -7.53 -13.57 -15.52
CA PRO A 58 -8.51 -14.51 -16.05
C PRO A 58 -9.95 -14.07 -15.75
N ASP A 59 -10.88 -14.45 -16.63
CA ASP A 59 -12.32 -14.29 -16.40
C ASP A 59 -12.75 -15.01 -15.11
N GLY A 60 -13.61 -14.37 -14.33
CA GLY A 60 -14.11 -14.90 -13.06
C GLY A 60 -13.15 -14.71 -11.88
N LEU A 61 -11.98 -14.11 -12.07
CA LEU A 61 -11.06 -13.80 -10.96
C LEU A 61 -11.72 -12.85 -9.95
N VAL A 62 -11.72 -13.23 -8.68
CA VAL A 62 -12.06 -12.36 -7.55
C VAL A 62 -10.80 -11.59 -7.12
N LEU A 63 -10.80 -10.27 -7.23
CA LEU A 63 -9.66 -9.43 -6.83
C LEU A 63 -9.72 -9.04 -5.34
N GLY A 64 -8.75 -8.23 -4.89
CA GLY A 64 -8.67 -7.71 -3.53
C GLY A 64 -7.51 -8.31 -2.76
N ALA A 65 -6.44 -7.54 -2.63
CA ALA A 65 -5.28 -7.89 -1.84
C ALA A 65 -5.53 -7.63 -0.35
N ASP A 66 -6.13 -6.48 -0.06
CA ASP A 66 -6.42 -6.01 1.28
C ASP A 66 -7.79 -6.49 1.77
N ALA A 67 -7.87 -7.02 2.99
CA ALA A 67 -9.14 -7.32 3.65
C ALA A 67 -9.04 -7.21 5.18
N ALA A 68 -10.11 -6.74 5.81
CA ALA A 68 -10.33 -6.82 7.25
C ALA A 68 -11.67 -7.51 7.54
N GLY A 69 -11.71 -8.30 8.61
CA GLY A 69 -12.87 -9.12 8.92
C GLY A 69 -12.66 -9.99 10.15
N VAL A 70 -13.39 -11.11 10.21
CA VAL A 70 -13.37 -12.02 11.36
C VAL A 70 -13.12 -13.45 10.90
N VAL A 71 -12.28 -14.19 11.62
CA VAL A 71 -12.05 -15.62 11.37
C VAL A 71 -13.35 -16.40 11.63
N VAL A 72 -13.86 -17.09 10.62
CA VAL A 72 -15.03 -17.99 10.73
C VAL A 72 -14.66 -19.47 10.71
N ARG A 73 -13.44 -19.80 10.26
CA ARG A 73 -12.85 -21.14 10.37
C ARG A 73 -11.33 -20.98 10.54
N ALA A 74 -10.79 -21.52 11.62
CA ALA A 74 -9.34 -21.53 11.86
C ALA A 74 -8.63 -22.48 10.89
N ALA A 75 -7.31 -22.30 10.73
CA ALA A 75 -6.48 -23.19 9.92
C ALA A 75 -6.47 -24.61 10.50
N ALA A 76 -6.52 -25.61 9.62
CA ALA A 76 -6.60 -27.01 10.02
C ALA A 76 -5.27 -27.54 10.61
N ASP A 77 -4.14 -26.92 10.28
CA ASP A 77 -2.84 -27.24 10.84
C ASP A 77 -2.60 -26.63 12.25
N GLY A 78 -3.56 -25.87 12.76
CA GLY A 78 -3.51 -25.23 14.09
C GLY A 78 -2.75 -23.91 14.11
N SER A 79 -2.28 -23.40 12.98
CA SER A 79 -1.66 -22.08 12.88
C SER A 79 -2.68 -20.93 12.96
N GLY A 80 -2.20 -19.73 13.27
CA GLY A 80 -2.98 -18.50 13.26
C GLY A 80 -4.05 -18.39 14.35
N PRO A 81 -4.92 -17.37 14.26
CA PRO A 81 -5.88 -17.08 15.31
C PRO A 81 -7.13 -17.97 15.28
N ALA A 82 -7.77 -18.08 16.45
CA ALA A 82 -9.01 -18.83 16.63
C ALA A 82 -10.21 -18.17 15.95
N VAL A 83 -11.27 -18.96 15.75
CA VAL A 83 -12.59 -18.47 15.28
C VAL A 83 -13.10 -17.34 16.17
N GLY A 84 -13.70 -16.31 15.56
CA GLY A 84 -14.20 -15.11 16.23
C GLY A 84 -13.16 -14.00 16.37
N THR A 85 -11.89 -14.26 16.03
CA THR A 85 -10.83 -13.24 16.12
C THR A 85 -10.96 -12.22 14.98
N PRO A 86 -11.00 -10.91 15.29
CA PRO A 86 -10.88 -9.85 14.29
C PRO A 86 -9.48 -9.79 13.71
N VAL A 87 -9.39 -9.66 12.40
CA VAL A 87 -8.13 -9.81 11.67
C VAL A 87 -8.03 -8.83 10.51
N VAL A 88 -6.80 -8.51 10.15
CA VAL A 88 -6.45 -7.88 8.89
C VAL A 88 -5.58 -8.83 8.09
N SER A 89 -5.75 -8.90 6.77
CA SER A 89 -5.04 -9.87 5.93
C SER A 89 -4.61 -9.28 4.60
N MET A 90 -3.46 -9.76 4.13
CA MET A 90 -3.00 -9.60 2.76
C MET A 90 -3.04 -10.94 2.05
N GLY A 91 -3.35 -10.92 0.76
CA GLY A 91 -3.25 -12.09 -0.11
C GLY A 91 -3.26 -11.65 -1.55
N ALA A 92 -3.02 -12.58 -2.49
CA ALA A 92 -2.94 -12.21 -3.91
C ALA A 92 -4.31 -11.81 -4.50
N SER A 93 -5.40 -12.29 -3.90
CA SER A 93 -6.77 -12.16 -4.43
C SER A 93 -7.81 -12.43 -3.32
N GLY A 94 -9.10 -12.33 -3.66
CA GLY A 94 -10.20 -12.78 -2.80
C GLY A 94 -10.67 -11.79 -1.73
N GLY A 95 -10.12 -10.57 -1.67
CA GLY A 95 -10.54 -9.55 -0.70
C GLY A 95 -11.86 -8.86 -1.04
N TRP A 96 -12.24 -8.79 -2.31
CA TRP A 96 -13.51 -8.19 -2.76
C TRP A 96 -14.64 -9.24 -2.79
N ALA A 97 -14.80 -9.99 -1.70
CA ALA A 97 -15.77 -11.09 -1.54
C ALA A 97 -16.25 -11.19 -0.09
N GLU A 98 -17.40 -11.84 0.14
CA GLU A 98 -17.93 -12.06 1.51
C GLU A 98 -17.02 -12.97 2.35
N LEU A 99 -16.32 -13.92 1.72
CA LEU A 99 -15.40 -14.83 2.37
C LEU A 99 -14.07 -14.89 1.63
N ARG A 100 -12.99 -15.03 2.41
CA ARG A 100 -11.62 -15.18 1.90
C ARG A 100 -10.92 -16.33 2.62
N ALA A 101 -10.34 -17.27 1.88
CA ALA A 101 -9.32 -18.16 2.41
C ALA A 101 -7.95 -17.46 2.30
N VAL A 102 -7.19 -17.41 3.38
CA VAL A 102 -5.90 -16.71 3.41
C VAL A 102 -4.93 -17.38 4.38
N SER A 103 -3.65 -17.42 3.99
CA SER A 103 -2.56 -17.95 4.80
C SER A 103 -2.48 -17.23 6.14
N THR A 104 -2.27 -18.01 7.20
CA THR A 104 -2.06 -17.46 8.55
C THR A 104 -0.79 -16.62 8.66
N ALA A 105 0.21 -16.86 7.80
CA ALA A 105 1.44 -16.07 7.74
C ALA A 105 1.25 -14.65 7.16
N THR A 106 0.11 -14.39 6.50
CA THR A 106 -0.22 -13.09 5.89
C THR A 106 -1.44 -12.43 6.55
N LEU A 107 -1.71 -12.82 7.80
CA LEU A 107 -2.84 -12.40 8.60
C LEU A 107 -2.33 -11.87 9.95
N GLY A 108 -2.81 -10.71 10.37
CA GLY A 108 -2.53 -10.13 11.69
C GLY A 108 -3.80 -9.99 12.53
N VAL A 109 -3.67 -10.11 13.85
CA VAL A 109 -4.78 -9.92 14.78
C VAL A 109 -5.08 -8.43 14.93
N ALA A 110 -6.36 -8.08 14.93
CA ALA A 110 -6.83 -6.71 15.09
C ALA A 110 -7.52 -6.50 16.45
N PRO A 111 -7.54 -5.26 16.97
CA PRO A 111 -8.35 -4.92 18.15
C PRO A 111 -9.85 -5.19 17.91
N VAL A 112 -10.56 -5.62 18.95
CA VAL A 112 -11.95 -6.09 18.84
C VAL A 112 -12.92 -5.03 18.32
N ASP A 113 -12.75 -3.78 18.78
CA ASP A 113 -13.67 -2.68 18.48
C ASP A 113 -13.13 -1.71 17.41
N ALA A 114 -12.06 -2.10 16.70
CA ALA A 114 -11.48 -1.27 15.65
C ALA A 114 -12.33 -1.30 14.38
N ASP A 115 -12.44 -0.16 13.70
CA ASP A 115 -13.18 -0.04 12.44
C ASP A 115 -12.54 -0.91 11.34
N PRO A 116 -13.24 -1.94 10.82
CA PRO A 116 -12.70 -2.80 9.77
C PRO A 116 -12.39 -2.01 8.49
N GLY A 117 -13.12 -0.92 8.21
CA GLY A 117 -12.85 -0.05 7.08
C GLY A 117 -11.45 0.55 7.17
N ALA A 118 -11.12 1.19 8.30
CA ALA A 118 -9.78 1.69 8.61
C ALA A 118 -8.72 0.59 8.53
N LEU A 119 -8.95 -0.56 9.18
CA LEU A 119 -7.99 -1.67 9.20
C LEU A 119 -7.72 -2.24 7.80
N SER A 120 -8.72 -2.29 6.93
CA SER A 120 -8.55 -2.77 5.56
C SER A 120 -7.57 -1.93 4.73
N THR A 121 -7.24 -0.71 5.15
CA THR A 121 -6.28 0.14 4.43
C THR A 121 -4.81 -0.24 4.66
N ILE A 122 -4.55 -1.10 5.66
CA ILE A 122 -3.22 -1.43 6.17
C ILE A 122 -2.43 -2.38 5.26
N PRO A 123 -2.97 -3.50 4.72
CA PRO A 123 -2.11 -4.61 4.31
C PRO A 123 -1.11 -4.24 3.23
N VAL A 124 -1.53 -3.82 2.03
CA VAL A 124 -0.59 -3.41 0.99
C VAL A 124 0.09 -2.09 1.36
N ALA A 125 -0.68 -1.07 1.75
CA ALA A 125 -0.13 0.29 1.91
C ALA A 125 0.78 0.43 3.14
N GLY A 126 0.31 -0.02 4.30
CA GLY A 126 1.05 -0.01 5.56
C GLY A 126 2.27 -0.94 5.54
N LEU A 127 2.15 -2.16 5.00
CA LEU A 127 3.33 -3.05 4.90
C LEU A 127 4.36 -2.50 3.92
N SER A 128 3.95 -1.95 2.78
CA SER A 128 4.87 -1.34 1.81
C SER A 128 5.64 -0.18 2.44
N ALA A 129 4.95 0.68 3.20
CA ALA A 129 5.57 1.77 3.93
C ALA A 129 6.54 1.25 5.00
N LEU A 130 6.07 0.40 5.90
CA LEU A 130 6.85 -0.13 7.03
C LEU A 130 8.09 -0.90 6.55
N ARG A 131 7.91 -1.84 5.63
CA ARG A 131 9.01 -2.68 5.14
C ARG A 131 9.92 -1.92 4.20
N GLY A 132 9.41 -0.98 3.41
CA GLY A 132 10.25 -0.10 2.60
C GLY A 132 11.15 0.78 3.46
N LEU A 133 10.62 1.40 4.53
CA LEU A 133 11.42 2.15 5.49
C LEU A 133 12.48 1.27 6.18
N LYS A 134 12.13 0.04 6.58
CA LYS A 134 13.11 -0.93 7.13
C LYS A 134 14.27 -1.22 6.17
N ARG A 135 14.05 -1.15 4.84
CA ARG A 135 15.11 -1.34 3.83
C ARG A 135 16.06 -0.15 3.72
N ILE A 136 15.65 1.06 4.13
CA ILE A 136 16.56 2.21 4.25
C ILE A 136 17.55 2.02 5.40
N GLY A 137 17.13 1.31 6.47
CA GLY A 137 17.95 1.04 7.66
C GLY A 137 17.53 1.89 8.87
N ASN A 138 18.49 2.21 9.75
CA ASN A 138 18.21 3.11 10.87
C ASN A 138 17.94 4.54 10.37
N ILE A 139 16.77 5.09 10.69
CA ILE A 139 16.30 6.41 10.27
C ILE A 139 16.12 7.43 11.41
N LEU A 140 16.49 7.07 12.64
CA LEU A 140 16.39 7.99 13.78
C LEU A 140 17.27 9.24 13.55
N GLY A 141 16.66 10.42 13.61
CA GLY A 141 17.34 11.70 13.39
C GLY A 141 17.78 11.96 11.95
N LYS A 142 17.37 11.12 10.99
CA LYS A 142 17.73 11.23 9.58
C LYS A 142 16.65 11.97 8.77
N ARG A 143 17.06 12.57 7.65
CA ARG A 143 16.15 13.19 6.68
C ARG A 143 15.68 12.17 5.65
N ILE A 144 14.38 11.88 5.64
CA ILE A 144 13.78 10.87 4.76
C ILE A 144 12.81 11.54 3.80
N LEU A 145 13.06 11.37 2.50
CA LEU A 145 12.14 11.79 1.45
C LEU A 145 11.10 10.70 1.18
N VAL A 146 9.83 11.10 1.11
CA VAL A 146 8.72 10.26 0.66
C VAL A 146 8.13 10.88 -0.60
N THR A 147 8.27 10.21 -1.74
CA THR A 147 7.59 10.61 -2.99
C THR A 147 6.20 9.99 -3.08
N GLY A 148 5.31 10.59 -3.88
CA GLY A 148 3.91 10.15 -3.93
C GLY A 148 3.22 10.30 -2.57
N ALA A 149 3.62 11.31 -1.80
CA ALA A 149 3.30 11.48 -0.38
C ALA A 149 1.79 11.51 -0.06
N SER A 150 0.96 12.01 -0.99
CA SER A 150 -0.49 12.06 -0.81
C SER A 150 -1.21 10.72 -1.08
N GLY A 151 -0.52 9.72 -1.63
CA GLY A 151 -1.08 8.39 -1.87
C GLY A 151 -1.09 7.52 -0.61
N GLY A 152 -1.79 6.37 -0.68
CA GLY A 152 -1.95 5.46 0.46
C GLY A 152 -0.65 5.05 1.14
N VAL A 153 0.36 4.61 0.37
CA VAL A 153 1.66 4.21 0.94
C VAL A 153 2.41 5.42 1.52
N GLY A 154 2.40 6.54 0.80
CA GLY A 154 3.09 7.77 1.21
C GLY A 154 2.58 8.31 2.54
N ARG A 155 1.26 8.33 2.74
CA ARG A 155 0.64 8.78 4.00
C ARG A 155 1.04 7.92 5.18
N TYR A 156 1.08 6.59 5.03
CA TYR A 156 1.61 5.71 6.08
C TYR A 156 3.11 5.92 6.30
N ALA A 157 3.89 6.07 5.23
CA ALA A 157 5.34 6.25 5.31
C ALA A 157 5.74 7.51 6.09
N ILE A 158 5.03 8.63 5.88
CA ILE A 158 5.29 9.87 6.63
C ILE A 158 5.12 9.64 8.13
N GLN A 159 3.99 9.05 8.52
CA GLN A 159 3.66 8.83 9.92
C GLN A 159 4.64 7.84 10.58
N LEU A 160 4.94 6.74 9.89
CA LEU A 160 5.86 5.71 10.39
C LEU A 160 7.30 6.23 10.51
N ALA A 161 7.78 7.00 9.52
CA ALA A 161 9.10 7.62 9.58
C ALA A 161 9.18 8.65 10.72
N ARG A 162 8.13 9.45 10.91
CA ARG A 162 8.02 10.41 12.03
C ARG A 162 7.99 9.71 13.39
N ILE A 163 7.25 8.61 13.54
CA ILE A 163 7.23 7.79 14.78
C ILE A 163 8.62 7.20 15.05
N ALA A 164 9.36 6.81 14.02
CA ALA A 164 10.73 6.34 14.12
C ALA A 164 11.77 7.45 14.39
N GLY A 165 11.33 8.72 14.48
CA GLY A 165 12.16 9.87 14.81
C GLY A 165 12.92 10.47 13.62
N ALA A 166 12.49 10.22 12.39
CA ALA A 166 13.04 10.87 11.20
C ALA A 166 12.46 12.28 10.99
N GLU A 167 13.23 13.14 10.34
CA GLU A 167 12.73 14.36 9.70
C GLU A 167 12.18 14.01 8.32
N VAL A 168 10.89 14.26 8.07
CA VAL A 168 10.22 13.80 6.86
C VAL A 168 10.03 14.92 5.85
N VAL A 169 10.61 14.76 4.66
CA VAL A 169 10.34 15.58 3.48
C VAL A 169 9.29 14.88 2.63
N ALA A 170 8.13 15.51 2.43
CA ALA A 170 7.05 14.94 1.62
C ALA A 170 6.99 15.59 0.24
N SER A 171 7.04 14.76 -0.82
CA SER A 171 6.91 15.23 -2.20
C SER A 171 5.56 14.86 -2.82
N ALA A 172 4.82 15.86 -3.28
CA ALA A 172 3.54 15.70 -3.96
C ALA A 172 3.23 16.87 -4.92
N ARG A 173 2.59 16.59 -6.06
CA ARG A 173 2.32 17.59 -7.12
C ARG A 173 1.30 18.69 -6.75
N SER A 174 0.34 18.40 -5.88
CA SER A 174 -0.77 19.31 -5.53
C SER A 174 -0.70 19.69 -4.05
N LEU A 175 0.34 20.44 -3.68
CA LEU A 175 0.56 20.86 -2.29
C LEU A 175 -0.50 21.86 -1.80
N ASP A 176 -1.13 22.59 -2.70
CA ASP A 176 -2.32 23.41 -2.43
C ASP A 176 -3.48 22.56 -1.88
N ARG A 177 -3.66 21.37 -2.45
CA ARG A 177 -4.71 20.43 -2.04
C ARG A 177 -4.34 19.58 -0.83
N TYR A 178 -3.11 19.08 -0.77
CA TYR A 178 -2.71 18.06 0.20
C TYR A 178 -1.75 18.54 1.29
N GLY A 179 -1.17 19.74 1.17
CA GLY A 179 -0.06 20.16 2.02
C GLY A 179 -0.41 20.31 3.49
N ALA A 180 -1.62 20.76 3.82
CA ALA A 180 -2.08 20.84 5.21
C ALA A 180 -2.15 19.44 5.86
N ASP A 181 -2.77 18.48 5.17
CA ASP A 181 -2.87 17.10 5.63
C ASP A 181 -1.49 16.46 5.80
N LEU A 182 -0.59 16.61 4.82
CA LEU A 182 0.76 16.02 4.89
C LEU A 182 1.56 16.55 6.09
N ARG A 183 1.40 17.83 6.44
CA ARG A 183 2.01 18.38 7.67
C ARG A 183 1.37 17.80 8.93
N ALA A 184 0.05 17.65 8.96
CA ALA A 184 -0.64 17.01 10.09
C ALA A 184 -0.16 15.57 10.33
N LEU A 185 0.16 14.84 9.26
CA LEU A 185 0.75 13.49 9.34
C LEU A 185 2.20 13.48 9.85
N GLY A 186 2.90 14.61 9.87
CA GLY A 186 4.25 14.74 10.41
C GLY A 186 5.34 15.10 9.41
N ALA A 187 5.00 15.50 8.18
CA ALA A 187 5.99 16.06 7.26
C ALA A 187 6.50 17.42 7.77
N THR A 188 7.82 17.56 7.88
CA THR A 188 8.49 18.81 8.32
C THR A 188 8.77 19.74 7.15
N GLU A 189 8.92 19.18 5.95
CA GLU A 189 9.15 19.92 4.70
C GLU A 189 8.26 19.36 3.59
N LEU A 190 7.76 20.25 2.71
CA LEU A 190 6.94 19.88 1.56
C LEU A 190 7.59 20.41 0.28
N VAL A 191 7.68 19.56 -0.74
CA VAL A 191 8.20 19.92 -2.07
C VAL A 191 7.27 19.42 -3.18
N GLY A 192 7.15 20.17 -4.27
CA GLY A 192 6.37 19.76 -5.44
C GLY A 192 7.04 18.63 -6.23
N SER A 193 8.37 18.61 -6.16
CA SER A 193 9.25 17.65 -6.82
C SER A 193 10.53 17.42 -6.02
N PRO A 194 11.15 16.22 -6.06
CA PRO A 194 12.47 15.98 -5.49
C PRO A 194 13.55 16.91 -6.05
N ALA A 195 13.36 17.48 -7.25
CA ALA A 195 14.28 18.46 -7.84
C ALA A 195 14.37 19.78 -7.04
N GLU A 196 13.38 20.08 -6.19
CA GLU A 196 13.35 21.28 -5.35
C GLU A 196 14.14 21.13 -4.04
N ILE A 197 14.62 19.91 -3.74
CA ILE A 197 15.36 19.62 -2.52
C ILE A 197 16.73 20.30 -2.56
N SER A 198 16.95 21.20 -1.60
CA SER A 198 18.21 21.94 -1.45
C SER A 198 19.16 21.31 -0.43
N THR A 199 18.62 20.59 0.56
CA THR A 199 19.39 19.88 1.59
C THR A 199 19.27 18.38 1.37
N THR A 200 20.40 17.69 1.27
CA THR A 200 20.44 16.26 0.99
C THR A 200 19.62 15.45 1.98
N VAL A 201 19.11 14.30 1.52
CA VAL A 201 18.35 13.35 2.33
C VAL A 201 19.14 12.05 2.53
N ASP A 202 19.02 11.43 3.69
CA ASP A 202 19.75 10.20 4.01
C ASP A 202 19.07 8.95 3.45
N GLY A 203 17.80 9.06 3.08
CA GLY A 203 17.05 7.97 2.48
C GLY A 203 15.82 8.45 1.73
N VAL A 204 15.37 7.62 0.79
CA VAL A 204 14.19 7.88 -0.04
C VAL A 204 13.30 6.64 -0.04
N LEU A 205 12.01 6.84 0.20
CA LEU A 205 10.97 5.88 -0.13
C LEU A 205 10.23 6.39 -1.37
N ASP A 206 10.48 5.76 -2.53
CA ASP A 206 9.94 6.21 -3.81
C ASP A 206 8.72 5.38 -4.25
N GLN A 207 7.66 6.07 -4.69
CA GLN A 207 6.41 5.47 -5.19
C GLN A 207 6.07 5.91 -6.62
N VAL A 208 6.94 6.70 -7.24
CA VAL A 208 6.63 7.43 -8.47
C VAL A 208 7.41 6.90 -9.65
N GLY A 209 8.69 6.56 -9.48
CA GLY A 209 9.56 6.16 -10.59
C GLY A 209 9.91 7.34 -11.51
N GLY A 210 10.38 7.01 -12.71
CA GLY A 210 10.70 7.96 -13.77
C GLY A 210 11.65 9.08 -13.34
N GLN A 211 11.41 10.30 -13.82
CA GLN A 211 12.26 11.46 -13.49
C GLN A 211 12.27 11.81 -11.99
N GLN A 212 11.17 11.55 -11.27
CA GLN A 212 11.08 11.82 -9.83
C GLN A 212 12.04 10.93 -9.04
N LEU A 213 12.16 9.65 -9.41
CA LEU A 213 13.15 8.74 -8.81
C LEU A 213 14.57 9.21 -9.11
N VAL A 214 14.85 9.62 -10.35
CA VAL A 214 16.18 10.13 -10.75
C VAL A 214 16.57 11.38 -9.95
N ASP A 215 15.64 12.32 -9.78
CA ASP A 215 15.86 13.53 -9.00
C ASP A 215 16.00 13.22 -7.49
N ALA A 216 15.20 12.28 -6.97
CA ALA A 216 15.32 11.81 -5.59
C ALA A 216 16.67 11.13 -5.32
N PHE A 217 17.18 10.33 -6.27
CA PHE A 217 18.52 9.74 -6.17
C PHE A 217 19.62 10.80 -6.20
N ARG A 218 19.43 11.88 -6.97
CA ARG A 218 20.35 13.03 -6.97
C ARG A 218 20.40 13.73 -5.61
N ALA A 219 19.28 13.78 -4.90
CA ALA A 219 19.16 14.42 -3.58
C ALA A 219 19.74 13.58 -2.43
N LEU A 220 20.11 12.31 -2.65
CA LEU A 220 20.70 11.46 -1.61
C LEU A 220 22.07 11.99 -1.13
N ALA A 221 22.25 12.01 0.18
CA ALA A 221 23.54 12.16 0.85
C ALA A 221 24.45 10.95 0.57
N PRO A 222 25.77 11.04 0.84
CA PRO A 222 26.64 9.87 0.85
C PRO A 222 26.07 8.72 1.69
N HIS A 223 26.26 7.48 1.24
CA HIS A 223 25.72 6.27 1.87
C HIS A 223 24.18 6.17 1.91
N GLY A 224 23.48 7.14 1.31
CA GLY A 224 22.02 7.17 1.31
C GLY A 224 21.41 6.06 0.45
N THR A 225 20.23 5.60 0.84
CA THR A 225 19.50 4.52 0.16
C THR A 225 18.15 4.98 -0.35
N LEU A 226 17.89 4.80 -1.65
CA LEU A 226 16.57 4.91 -2.24
C LEU A 226 15.95 3.52 -2.37
N VAL A 227 14.75 3.36 -1.84
CA VAL A 227 13.93 2.15 -1.98
C VAL A 227 12.81 2.45 -2.96
N SER A 228 12.84 1.84 -4.14
CA SER A 228 11.79 1.97 -5.15
C SER A 228 10.68 0.97 -4.85
N VAL A 229 9.56 1.46 -4.34
CA VAL A 229 8.40 0.68 -3.89
C VAL A 229 7.27 0.68 -4.93
N GLY A 230 7.18 1.72 -5.77
CA GLY A 230 6.15 1.84 -6.80
C GLY A 230 6.59 2.65 -8.01
N HIS A 231 5.94 2.43 -9.14
CA HIS A 231 6.25 3.07 -10.43
C HIS A 231 5.02 3.78 -10.99
N SER A 232 4.38 4.61 -10.15
CA SER A 232 3.08 5.20 -10.52
C SER A 232 3.17 6.16 -11.70
N SER A 233 4.33 6.66 -12.11
CA SER A 233 4.43 7.47 -13.33
C SER A 233 4.25 6.66 -14.62
N GLY A 234 4.68 5.39 -14.64
CA GLY A 234 4.78 4.58 -15.85
C GLY A 234 5.89 5.03 -16.82
N GLU A 235 6.71 6.00 -16.42
CA GLU A 235 7.78 6.58 -17.24
C GLU A 235 9.13 5.91 -16.93
N PRO A 236 10.04 5.79 -17.91
CA PRO A 236 11.36 5.19 -17.70
C PRO A 236 12.28 6.04 -16.82
N GLU A 237 13.09 5.40 -15.99
CA GLU A 237 14.15 6.04 -15.19
C GLU A 237 15.42 6.29 -16.03
N THR A 238 15.56 7.50 -16.59
CA THR A 238 16.74 7.86 -17.42
C THR A 238 17.76 8.68 -16.63
N PHE A 239 18.90 8.08 -16.29
CA PHE A 239 20.00 8.77 -15.61
C PHE A 239 20.91 9.51 -16.61
N PRO A 240 21.23 10.80 -16.39
CA PRO A 240 22.19 11.49 -17.24
C PRO A 240 23.60 10.94 -17.06
N PHE A 241 24.45 11.13 -18.07
CA PHE A 241 25.87 10.76 -17.98
C PHE A 241 26.52 11.35 -16.71
N GLY A 242 27.23 10.51 -15.97
CA GLY A 242 27.90 10.88 -14.73
C GLY A 242 27.01 10.92 -13.48
N ALA A 243 25.70 10.64 -13.56
CA ALA A 243 24.82 10.62 -12.39
C ALA A 243 25.24 9.62 -11.29
N LEU A 244 25.93 8.55 -11.70
CA LEU A 244 26.44 7.48 -10.84
C LEU A 244 27.93 7.62 -10.53
N PHE A 245 28.60 8.69 -10.98
CA PHE A 245 29.98 8.93 -10.59
C PHE A 245 30.06 9.27 -9.10
N GLY A 246 31.05 8.68 -8.43
CA GLY A 246 31.38 9.00 -7.06
C GLY A 246 32.23 10.26 -6.96
N ASP A 247 31.96 11.11 -5.97
CA ASP A 247 32.84 12.19 -5.55
C ASP A 247 32.81 12.34 -4.02
N ALA A 248 33.54 13.32 -3.47
CA ALA A 248 33.63 13.53 -2.02
C ALA A 248 32.28 13.78 -1.33
N GLY A 249 31.24 14.22 -2.05
CA GLY A 249 29.89 14.47 -1.53
C GLY A 249 28.80 13.54 -2.08
N ARG A 250 29.10 12.68 -3.06
CA ARG A 250 28.12 11.84 -3.76
C ARG A 250 28.65 10.42 -4.01
N HIS A 251 28.98 9.69 -2.95
CA HIS A 251 29.51 8.32 -3.03
C HIS A 251 28.66 7.31 -2.24
N ASP A 252 28.81 6.03 -2.56
CA ASP A 252 28.19 4.90 -1.86
C ASP A 252 26.65 4.95 -1.73
N ARG A 253 25.99 5.62 -2.68
CA ARG A 253 24.52 5.71 -2.74
C ARG A 253 23.94 4.46 -3.39
N ALA A 254 22.82 3.98 -2.88
CA ALA A 254 22.17 2.76 -3.37
C ALA A 254 20.74 3.01 -3.89
N ILE A 255 20.34 2.21 -4.89
CA ILE A 255 18.95 2.03 -5.31
C ILE A 255 18.58 0.58 -5.06
N VAL A 256 17.50 0.35 -4.33
CA VAL A 256 17.01 -0.98 -3.95
C VAL A 256 15.63 -1.17 -4.55
N SER A 257 15.47 -2.25 -5.32
CA SER A 257 14.15 -2.69 -5.77
C SER A 257 13.37 -3.32 -4.61
N PHE A 258 12.08 -3.03 -4.54
CA PHE A 258 11.20 -3.57 -3.52
C PHE A 258 10.00 -4.27 -4.16
N PHE A 259 9.72 -5.48 -3.69
CA PHE A 259 8.51 -6.20 -4.07
C PHE A 259 7.90 -6.82 -2.82
N LEU A 260 6.70 -6.38 -2.45
CA LEU A 260 6.03 -6.85 -1.23
C LEU A 260 5.63 -8.33 -1.35
N GLY A 261 5.21 -8.77 -2.54
CA GLY A 261 4.72 -10.13 -2.78
C GLY A 261 5.77 -11.24 -2.67
N ALA A 262 7.07 -10.92 -2.71
CA ALA A 262 8.14 -11.89 -2.46
C ALA A 262 8.53 -12.00 -0.98
N GLN A 263 7.82 -11.32 -0.09
CA GLN A 263 8.09 -11.34 1.34
C GLN A 263 7.04 -12.17 2.08
N SER A 264 7.44 -12.66 3.25
CA SER A 264 6.62 -13.52 4.12
C SER A 264 6.49 -12.93 5.52
N ASP A 265 5.78 -13.66 6.39
CA ASP A 265 5.74 -13.43 7.83
C ASP A 265 5.24 -12.05 8.21
N PHE A 266 4.07 -11.68 7.65
CA PHE A 266 3.46 -10.37 7.88
C PHE A 266 2.68 -10.29 9.18
N GLU A 267 2.43 -11.42 9.86
CA GLU A 267 1.60 -11.50 11.08
C GLU A 267 1.95 -10.41 12.10
N ALA A 268 3.21 -10.32 12.50
CA ALA A 268 3.65 -9.36 13.52
C ALA A 268 3.52 -7.90 13.04
N ASP A 269 3.90 -7.63 11.79
CA ASP A 269 3.82 -6.30 11.20
C ASP A 269 2.35 -5.85 11.07
N LEU A 270 1.47 -6.72 10.58
CA LEU A 270 0.04 -6.45 10.43
C LEU A 270 -0.66 -6.28 11.78
N THR A 271 -0.34 -7.13 12.76
CA THR A 271 -0.89 -7.02 14.12
C THR A 271 -0.49 -5.70 14.76
N TRP A 272 0.79 -5.32 14.65
CA TRP A 272 1.26 -4.05 15.19
C TRP A 272 0.62 -2.85 14.48
N LEU A 273 0.56 -2.85 13.14
CA LEU A 273 -0.08 -1.77 12.37
C LEU A 273 -1.59 -1.66 12.69
N ALA A 274 -2.29 -2.79 12.83
CA ALA A 274 -3.70 -2.81 13.22
C ALA A 274 -3.92 -2.20 14.60
N ALA A 275 -3.03 -2.48 15.56
CA ALA A 275 -3.07 -1.84 16.87
C ALA A 275 -2.83 -0.32 16.77
N GLN A 276 -1.89 0.14 15.93
CA GLN A 276 -1.63 1.57 15.77
C GLN A 276 -2.80 2.33 15.12
N VAL A 277 -3.44 1.74 14.09
CA VAL A 277 -4.63 2.33 13.46
C VAL A 277 -5.82 2.29 14.41
N GLY A 278 -6.05 1.15 15.10
CA GLY A 278 -7.12 1.01 16.08
C GLY A 278 -7.00 1.96 17.27
N ALA A 279 -5.78 2.32 17.66
CA ALA A 279 -5.52 3.31 18.71
C ALA A 279 -5.61 4.78 18.21
N GLY A 280 -5.77 5.01 16.90
CA GLY A 280 -5.75 6.34 16.30
C GLY A 280 -4.35 6.98 16.20
N THR A 281 -3.28 6.22 16.46
CA THR A 281 -1.89 6.67 16.30
C THR A 281 -1.53 6.86 14.82
N LEU A 282 -2.07 6.01 13.96
CA LEU A 282 -1.93 6.12 12.50
C LEU A 282 -3.28 6.46 11.87
N ASP A 283 -3.32 7.58 11.13
CA ASP A 283 -4.44 7.96 10.27
C ASP A 283 -4.43 7.08 8.99
N PRO A 284 -5.50 6.31 8.72
CA PRO A 284 -5.62 5.47 7.52
C PRO A 284 -5.84 6.28 6.23
N GLY A 285 -6.17 7.57 6.31
CA GLY A 285 -6.33 8.45 5.16
C GLY A 285 -7.47 8.04 4.22
N ILE A 286 -8.60 7.61 4.77
CA ILE A 286 -9.77 7.21 3.97
C ILE A 286 -10.42 8.47 3.37
N VAL A 287 -10.49 8.52 2.03
CA VAL A 287 -11.08 9.64 1.27
C VAL A 287 -12.34 9.24 0.50
N TRP A 288 -12.59 7.94 0.39
CA TRP A 288 -13.80 7.38 -0.20
C TRP A 288 -14.16 6.09 0.55
N ARG A 289 -15.42 5.96 0.93
CA ARG A 289 -15.95 4.78 1.62
C ARG A 289 -17.41 4.62 1.25
N ASP A 290 -17.76 3.46 0.72
CA ASP A 290 -19.14 3.12 0.40
C ASP A 290 -19.34 1.61 0.32
N ASP A 291 -20.58 1.17 0.14
CA ASP A 291 -20.95 -0.20 -0.15
C ASP A 291 -20.31 -0.69 -1.47
N TRP A 292 -19.86 -1.94 -1.49
CA TRP A 292 -19.24 -2.54 -2.67
C TRP A 292 -20.12 -2.59 -3.92
N ALA A 293 -21.45 -2.46 -3.80
CA ALA A 293 -22.34 -2.29 -4.95
C ALA A 293 -22.07 -0.97 -5.71
N ASN A 294 -21.50 0.04 -5.04
CA ASN A 294 -21.16 1.35 -5.61
C ASN A 294 -19.66 1.47 -5.99
N ALA A 295 -18.91 0.36 -5.96
CA ALA A 295 -17.46 0.37 -6.13
C ALA A 295 -16.98 0.90 -7.50
N SER A 296 -17.85 0.93 -8.52
CA SER A 296 -17.53 1.43 -9.86
C SER A 296 -17.06 2.89 -9.86
N GLU A 297 -17.62 3.73 -9.00
CA GLU A 297 -17.19 5.12 -8.84
C GLU A 297 -15.75 5.20 -8.34
N ALA A 298 -15.41 4.38 -7.35
CA ALA A 298 -14.08 4.32 -6.76
C ALA A 298 -13.04 3.78 -7.76
N PHE A 299 -13.39 2.79 -8.57
CA PHE A 299 -12.52 2.28 -9.63
C PHE A 299 -12.16 3.37 -10.63
N THR A 300 -13.16 4.12 -11.13
CA THR A 300 -12.93 5.25 -12.03
C THR A 300 -12.09 6.34 -11.35
N ALA A 301 -12.40 6.70 -10.12
CA ALA A 301 -11.64 7.72 -9.38
C ALA A 301 -10.18 7.34 -9.14
N LEU A 302 -9.88 6.05 -8.94
CA LEU A 302 -8.52 5.52 -8.84
C LEU A 302 -7.79 5.57 -10.18
N LEU A 303 -8.43 5.11 -11.26
CA LEU A 303 -7.85 5.14 -12.62
C LEU A 303 -7.55 6.57 -13.08
N ASP A 304 -8.40 7.53 -12.71
CA ASP A 304 -8.23 8.96 -13.00
C ASP A 304 -7.27 9.68 -12.03
N ARG A 305 -6.77 8.98 -11.00
CA ARG A 305 -5.88 9.53 -9.96
C ARG A 305 -6.46 10.73 -9.21
N ARG A 306 -7.77 10.71 -8.96
CA ARG A 306 -8.49 11.80 -8.28
C ARG A 306 -8.48 11.68 -6.75
N LEU A 307 -8.09 10.52 -6.22
CA LEU A 307 -8.06 10.22 -4.79
C LEU A 307 -6.68 10.49 -4.17
N GLY A 308 -6.64 11.30 -3.11
CA GLY A 308 -5.46 11.60 -2.29
C GLY A 308 -5.45 10.85 -0.96
N GLY A 309 -5.61 9.52 -1.03
CA GLY A 309 -5.77 8.66 0.14
C GLY A 309 -6.25 7.26 -0.27
N LYS A 310 -6.92 6.56 0.66
CA LYS A 310 -7.43 5.21 0.45
C LYS A 310 -8.93 5.22 0.16
N ALA A 311 -9.34 4.32 -0.74
CA ALA A 311 -10.73 3.98 -0.99
C ALA A 311 -11.05 2.64 -0.30
N VAL A 312 -12.20 2.57 0.36
CA VAL A 312 -12.66 1.39 1.10
C VAL A 312 -14.03 0.98 0.62
N ILE A 313 -14.20 -0.29 0.28
CA ILE A 313 -15.51 -0.89 0.03
C ILE A 313 -15.98 -1.63 1.29
N GLU A 314 -17.22 -1.39 1.70
CA GLU A 314 -17.89 -2.16 2.75
C GLU A 314 -18.53 -3.40 2.14
N ILE A 315 -18.23 -4.57 2.73
CA ILE A 315 -18.76 -5.85 2.27
C ILE A 315 -19.97 -6.19 3.14
N ARG A 316 -21.16 -5.78 2.68
CA ARG A 316 -22.45 -6.03 3.34
C ARG A 316 -23.42 -6.78 2.41
#